data_AF-A0A220TZK2-F1
#
_entry.id   AF-A0A220TZK2-F1
#
_cell.length_a   1.000
_cell.length_b   1.000
_cell.length_c   1.000
_cell.angle_alpha   90.00
_cell.angle_beta   90.00
_cell.angle_gamma   90.00
#
_symmetry.space_group_name_H-M   'P 1'
#
loop_
_entity.id
_entity.type
_entity.pdbx_description
1 polymer ?
#
loop_
_entity_poly.entity_id
_entity_poly.type
_entity_poly.pdbx_seq_one_letter_code
_entity_poly.pdbx_strand_id
1 'polypeptide(L)' 'MFAETFAAELASRIGSGVEVATDSNLIEGILSTVTAELALVIDVSSGYGQNTKLYISVDAINFVRFPTAA' A
#
# COMPACT_ATOMS: atom_id res chain seq x y z
N MET A 1 -3.36 13.54 13.83
CA MET A 1 -4.63 13.73 13.09
C MET A 1 -4.53 13.27 11.64
N PHE A 2 -3.61 13.78 10.80
CA PHE A 2 -3.57 13.35 9.38
C PHE A 2 -3.23 11.86 9.18
N ALA A 3 -2.27 11.32 9.94
CA ALA A 3 -1.86 9.91 9.82
C ALA A 3 -2.97 8.91 10.20
N GLU A 4 -3.76 9.20 11.23
CA GLU A 4 -4.87 8.31 11.65
C GLU A 4 -6.02 8.32 10.64
N THR A 5 -6.39 9.49 10.12
CA THR A 5 -7.39 9.59 9.04
C THR A 5 -6.90 8.90 7.77
N PHE A 6 -5.62 9.07 7.43
CA PHE A 6 -5.03 8.41 6.28
C PHE A 6 -4.99 6.87 6.43
N ALA A 7 -4.58 6.36 7.60
CA ALA A 7 -4.62 4.93 7.88
C ALA A 7 -6.05 4.37 7.84
N ALA A 8 -7.04 5.12 8.35
CA ALA A 8 -8.45 4.74 8.27
C ALA A 8 -8.96 4.67 6.81
N GLU A 9 -8.61 5.65 5.98
CA GLU A 9 -8.92 5.64 4.55
C GLU A 9 -8.28 4.44 3.83
N LEU A 10 -7.00 4.16 4.09
CA LEU A 10 -6.32 2.98 3.55
C LEU A 10 -6.99 1.68 4.00
N ALA A 11 -7.37 1.58 5.28
CA ALA A 11 -8.05 0.41 5.82
C ALA A 11 -9.40 0.14 5.10
N SER A 12 -10.10 1.18 4.65
CA SER A 12 -11.35 1.04 3.86
C SER A 12 -11.13 0.42 2.47
N ARG A 13 -9.88 0.33 2.01
CA ARG A 13 -9.49 -0.15 0.67
C ARG A 13 -8.71 -1.47 0.70
N ILE A 14 -8.60 -2.14 1.84
CA ILE A 14 -7.98 -3.48 1.94
C ILE A 14 -8.59 -4.43 0.90
N GLY A 15 -7.72 -5.17 0.21
CA GLY A 15 -8.05 -6.04 -0.92
C GLY A 15 -7.96 -5.37 -2.29
N SER A 16 -7.80 -4.04 -2.34
CA SER A 16 -7.65 -3.30 -3.61
C SER A 16 -6.22 -3.36 -4.14
N GLY A 17 -6.10 -3.27 -5.46
CA GLY A 17 -4.83 -2.92 -6.11
C GLY A 17 -4.40 -1.50 -5.74
N VAL A 18 -3.14 -1.35 -5.41
CA VAL A 18 -2.54 -0.08 -4.97
C VAL A 18 -1.19 0.16 -5.61
N GLU A 19 -0.89 1.43 -5.82
CA GLU A 19 0.46 1.92 -6.08
C GLU A 19 0.86 2.81 -4.90
N VAL A 20 1.93 2.44 -4.20
CA VAL A 20 2.43 3.15 -3.03
C VAL A 20 3.77 3.79 -3.38
N ALA A 21 3.84 5.11 -3.30
CA ALA A 21 5.08 5.85 -3.48
C ALA A 21 5.69 6.21 -2.12
N THR A 22 6.97 5.89 -1.98
CA THR A 22 7.85 6.33 -0.89
C THR A 22 8.91 7.28 -1.45
N ASP A 23 9.85 7.75 -0.64
CA ASP A 23 10.93 8.62 -1.10
C ASP A 23 11.87 7.95 -2.11
N SER A 24 11.99 6.62 -2.06
CA SER A 24 12.98 5.88 -2.84
C SER A 24 12.38 4.85 -3.80
N ASN A 25 11.11 4.46 -3.59
CA ASN A 25 10.50 3.35 -4.31
C ASN A 25 9.05 3.63 -4.68
N LEU A 26 8.63 3.09 -5.82
CA LEU A 26 7.23 2.89 -6.19
C LEU A 26 6.92 1.40 -6.08
N ILE A 27 5.90 1.06 -5.30
CA ILE A 27 5.51 -0.31 -4.99
C ILE A 27 4.11 -0.54 -5.54
N GLU A 28 3.96 -1.52 -6.43
CA GLU A 28 2.66 -1.91 -6.99
C GLU A 28 2.22 -3.26 -6.41
N GLY A 29 1.00 -3.32 -5.89
CA GLY A 29 0.60 -4.49 -5.12
C GLY A 29 -0.87 -4.53 -4.74
N ILE A 30 -1.21 -5.48 -3.89
CA ILE A 30 -2.50 -5.57 -3.21
C ILE A 30 -2.33 -5.10 -1.76
N LEU A 31 -3.15 -4.14 -1.35
CA LEU A 31 -3.19 -3.70 0.04
C LEU A 31 -3.84 -4.79 0.89
N SER A 32 -3.07 -5.47 1.74
CA SER A 32 -3.55 -6.64 2.47
C SER A 32 -3.92 -6.36 3.92
N THR A 33 -3.26 -5.41 4.58
CA THR A 33 -3.55 -5.05 5.98
C THR A 33 -3.09 -3.62 6.24
N VAL A 34 -3.79 -2.91 7.11
CA VAL A 34 -3.43 -1.56 7.56
C VAL A 34 -3.61 -1.46 9.07
N THR A 35 -2.61 -0.91 9.74
CA THR A 35 -2.68 -0.47 11.13
C THR A 35 -2.46 1.04 11.20
N ALA A 36 -2.48 1.63 12.40
CA ALA A 36 -2.17 3.04 12.57
C ALA A 36 -0.74 3.42 12.11
N GLU A 37 0.18 2.45 12.06
CA GLU A 37 1.61 2.68 11.83
C GLU A 37 2.13 1.98 10.57
N LEU A 38 1.49 0.90 10.11
CA LEU A 38 2.00 0.06 9.03
C LEU A 38 0.91 -0.26 7.99
N ALA A 39 1.29 -0.20 6.71
CA ALA A 39 0.55 -0.76 5.60
C ALA A 39 1.29 -1.99 5.06
N LEU A 40 0.61 -3.14 5.01
CA LEU A 40 1.11 -4.34 4.35
C LEU A 40 0.63 -4.34 2.90
N VAL A 41 1.58 -4.29 1.98
CA VAL A 41 1.35 -4.44 0.53
C VAL A 41 1.95 -5.76 0.08
N ILE A 42 1.15 -6.56 -0.63
CA ILE A 42 1.63 -7.74 -1.34
C ILE A 42 2.04 -7.29 -2.72
N ASP A 43 3.35 -7.24 -2.98
CA ASP A 43 3.90 -6.87 -4.28
C ASP A 43 3.46 -7.89 -5.34
N VAL A 44 2.90 -7.38 -6.44
CA VAL A 44 2.43 -8.19 -7.59
C VAL A 44 3.17 -7.84 -8.90
N SER A 45 4.17 -6.96 -8.84
CA SER A 45 4.87 -6.43 -10.01
C SER A 45 5.75 -7.48 -10.72
N SER A 46 6.15 -8.55 -10.04
CA SER A 46 7.00 -9.59 -10.63
C SER A 46 6.18 -10.73 -11.24
N GLY A 47 6.06 -10.76 -12.57
CA GLY A 47 5.35 -11.80 -13.34
C GLY A 47 5.89 -13.24 -13.20
N TYR A 48 7.01 -13.43 -12.50
CA TYR A 48 7.57 -14.73 -12.15
C TYR A 48 8.16 -14.72 -10.74
N GLY A 49 7.30 -14.86 -9.73
CA GLY A 49 7.73 -15.45 -8.47
C GLY A 49 7.84 -14.50 -7.28
N GLN A 50 7.05 -14.88 -6.27
CA GLN A 50 7.00 -14.40 -4.89
C GLN A 50 6.19 -13.14 -4.67
N ASN A 51 4.95 -13.37 -4.22
CA ASN A 51 4.11 -12.41 -3.49
C ASN A 51 4.89 -11.90 -2.27
N THR A 52 5.72 -10.88 -2.49
CA THR A 52 6.59 -10.35 -1.45
C THR A 52 5.76 -9.47 -0.53
N LYS A 53 5.75 -9.82 0.75
CA LYS A 53 5.06 -9.05 1.78
C LYS A 53 5.94 -7.86 2.17
N LEU A 54 5.50 -6.67 1.77
CA LEU A 54 6.16 -5.42 2.09
C LEU A 54 5.40 -4.71 3.20
N TYR A 55 6.03 -4.57 4.36
CA TYR A 55 5.53 -3.75 5.45
C TYR A 55 6.09 -2.35 5.29
N ILE A 56 5.22 -1.39 5.01
CA ILE A 56 5.56 0.00 4.73
C ILE A 56 5.06 0.84 5.90
N SER A 57 5.93 1.64 6.50
CA SER A 57 5.50 2.59 7.53
C SER A 57 4.59 3.66 6.95
N VAL A 58 3.47 3.94 7.61
CA VAL A 58 2.47 4.91 7.14
C VAL A 58 3.08 6.31 7.00
N ASP A 59 4.04 6.67 7.84
CA ASP A 59 4.77 7.94 7.78
C ASP A 59 5.76 8.03 6.60
N ALA A 60 6.20 6.90 6.06
CA ALA A 60 7.11 6.84 4.90
C ALA A 60 6.36 6.88 3.56
N ILE A 61 5.02 6.92 3.58
CA ILE A 61 4.18 6.96 2.39
C ILE A 61 3.97 8.41 1.96
N ASN A 62 4.42 8.73 0.75
CA ASN A 62 4.19 10.03 0.14
C ASN A 62 2.78 10.12 -0.45
N PHE A 63 2.33 9.08 -1.16
CA PHE A 63 0.96 8.95 -1.63
C PHE A 63 0.60 7.50 -1.97
N VAL A 64 -0.71 7.22 -2.06
CA VAL A 64 -1.26 5.97 -2.57
C VAL A 64 -2.24 6.25 -3.70
N ARG A 65 -2.18 5.46 -4.77
CA ARG A 65 -3.17 5.46 -5.87
C ARG A 65 -3.91 4.14 -5.90
N PHE A 66 -5.17 4.23 -6.31
CA PHE A 66 -6.05 3.08 -6.53
C PHE A 66 -6.39 3.04 -8.03
N PRO A 67 -5.64 2.30 -8.86
CA PRO A 67 -5.95 2.18 -10.26
C PRO A 67 -7.34 1.54 -10.43
N THR A 68 -8.21 2.22 -11.16
CA THR A 68 -9.49 1.64 -11.59
C THR A 68 -9.20 0.62 -12.67
N ALA A 69 -9.70 -0.60 -12.53
CA ALA A 69 -9.72 -1.56 -13.63
C ALA A 69 -10.41 -0.89 -14.84
N ALA A 70 -9.74 -0.95 -16.00
CA ALA A 70 -10.26 -0.41 -17.27
C ALA A 70 -11.50 -1.16 -17.75
#